data_AF-A0A3E2H898-F1
#
_entry.id   AF-A0A3E2H898-F1
#
_cell.length_a   1.000
_cell.length_b   1.000
_cell.length_c   1.000
_cell.angle_alpha   90.00
_cell.angle_beta   90.00
_cell.angle_gamma   90.00
#
_symmetry.space_group_name_H-M   'P 1'
#
loop_
_entity.id
_entity.type
_entity.pdbx_description
1 polymer ?
#
loop_
_entity_poly.entity_id
_entity_poly.type
_entity_poly.pdbx_seq_one_letter_code
_entity_poly.pdbx_strand_id
1 'polypeptide(L)'
;MAELGRLDAQHLLWKLHTGYTLNPKISVTTDTRIAEIGTGTGLWLLDLAENLPSSVQLDGYDISDSQYPSQAFLPNNVSLNVLDAFGDVPPHLVEPGGYIQWEDANLGRTFIDGTAAREFGHVAQTVFKAFNFIFDWVGEIDKHVRAAGLEILDYDTSALRSSLVPLCTNTYLTGHIELFQGIAKLNEQQLSIPTEQECQKRLFALFAETKKGAVYHWQPVTLLARKPSIDD
;
A
#
# COMPACT_ATOMS: atom_id res chain seq x y z
N MET A 1 -5.98 -11.34 -12.58
CA MET A 1 -4.89 -12.34 -12.42
C MET A 1 -3.55 -11.70 -12.15
N ALA A 2 -3.07 -10.75 -12.97
CA ALA A 2 -1.79 -10.06 -12.71
C ALA A 2 -1.82 -9.24 -11.40
N GLU A 3 -2.94 -8.57 -11.11
CA GLU A 3 -3.14 -7.75 -9.90
C GLU A 3 -3.01 -8.55 -8.60
N LEU A 4 -3.72 -9.67 -8.48
CA LEU A 4 -3.69 -10.52 -7.29
C LEU A 4 -2.26 -10.98 -6.98
N GLY A 5 -1.54 -11.49 -7.98
CA GLY A 5 -0.15 -11.90 -7.81
C GLY A 5 0.79 -10.73 -7.46
N ARG A 6 0.49 -9.51 -7.94
CA ARG A 6 1.22 -8.29 -7.56
C ARG A 6 0.97 -7.94 -6.09
N LEU A 7 -0.27 -8.01 -5.62
CA LEU A 7 -0.64 -7.74 -4.22
C LEU A 7 0.06 -8.73 -3.27
N ASP A 8 0.05 -10.02 -3.58
CA ASP A 8 0.75 -11.05 -2.80
C ASP A 8 2.26 -10.75 -2.71
N ALA A 9 2.88 -10.38 -3.84
CA ALA A 9 4.29 -10.02 -3.89
C ALA A 9 4.59 -8.70 -3.13
N GLN A 10 3.64 -7.77 -3.10
CA GLN A 10 3.76 -6.52 -2.35
C GLN A 10 3.65 -6.76 -0.84
N HIS A 11 2.74 -7.63 -0.39
CA HIS A 11 2.69 -8.09 1.01
C HIS A 11 4.02 -8.72 1.43
N LEU A 12 4.55 -9.65 0.62
CA LEU A 12 5.85 -10.26 0.87
C LEU A 12 6.99 -9.23 0.93
N LEU A 13 6.99 -8.23 0.04
CA LEU A 13 7.97 -7.14 0.06
C LEU A 13 7.97 -6.40 1.40
N TRP A 14 6.79 -6.00 1.88
CA TRP A 14 6.65 -5.30 3.16
C TRP A 14 7.10 -6.16 4.32
N LYS A 15 6.62 -7.41 4.40
CA LYS A 15 7.03 -8.35 5.45
C LYS A 15 8.54 -8.58 5.49
N LEU A 16 9.19 -8.68 4.33
CA LEU A 16 10.66 -8.79 4.25
C LEU A 16 11.40 -7.48 4.57
N HIS A 17 10.77 -6.33 4.35
CA HIS A 17 11.36 -5.04 4.63
C HIS A 17 11.32 -4.71 6.13
N THR A 18 10.15 -4.87 6.75
CA THR A 18 9.89 -4.57 8.18
C THR A 18 10.33 -5.70 9.11
N GLY A 19 10.29 -6.95 8.63
CA GLY A 19 10.51 -8.14 9.45
C GLY A 19 9.29 -8.56 10.27
N TYR A 20 8.12 -7.93 10.07
CA TYR A 20 6.88 -8.22 10.78
C TYR A 20 5.65 -7.91 9.93
N THR A 21 4.51 -8.51 10.28
CA THR A 21 3.19 -8.14 9.72
C THR A 21 2.48 -7.15 10.65
N LEU A 22 2.44 -7.44 11.96
CA LEU A 22 2.04 -6.50 13.00
C LEU A 22 3.28 -5.99 13.73
N ASN A 23 3.38 -4.68 13.96
CA ASN A 23 4.53 -4.08 14.63
C ASN A 23 4.68 -4.66 16.05
N PRO A 24 5.88 -5.13 16.44
CA PRO A 24 6.11 -5.80 17.72
C PRO A 24 5.95 -4.89 18.94
N LYS A 25 5.87 -3.56 18.76
CA LYS A 25 5.55 -2.61 19.85
C LYS A 25 4.06 -2.60 20.21
N ILE A 26 3.19 -3.17 19.37
CA ILE A 26 1.76 -3.29 19.65
C ILE A 26 1.56 -4.48 20.60
N SER A 27 1.07 -4.20 21.80
CA SER A 27 0.74 -5.24 22.79
C SER A 27 -0.58 -5.92 22.41
N VAL A 28 -0.52 -7.21 22.06
CA VAL A 28 -1.71 -8.01 21.72
C VAL A 28 -2.21 -8.75 22.97
N THR A 29 -3.52 -8.67 23.18
CA THR A 29 -4.25 -9.37 24.25
C THR A 29 -5.37 -10.23 23.65
N THR A 30 -6.05 -11.02 24.47
CA THR A 30 -7.16 -11.85 23.99
C THR A 30 -8.35 -11.04 23.49
N ASP A 31 -8.50 -9.81 23.97
CA ASP A 31 -9.61 -8.91 23.63
C ASP A 31 -9.24 -7.92 22.50
N THR A 32 -8.02 -8.05 21.96
CA THR A 32 -7.55 -7.18 20.88
C THR A 32 -8.44 -7.32 19.65
N ARG A 33 -8.72 -6.18 19.03
CA ARG A 33 -9.41 -6.06 17.75
C ARG A 33 -8.52 -5.28 16.79
N ILE A 34 -8.41 -5.77 15.56
CA ILE A 34 -7.59 -5.14 14.52
C ILE A 34 -8.47 -4.91 13.30
N ALA A 35 -8.41 -3.69 12.77
CA ALA A 35 -9.07 -3.33 11.53
C ALA A 35 -8.03 -3.00 10.46
N GLU A 36 -8.19 -3.59 9.28
CA GLU A 36 -7.42 -3.23 8.07
C GLU A 36 -8.32 -2.43 7.11
N ILE A 37 -7.85 -1.26 6.68
CA ILE A 37 -8.55 -0.38 5.73
C ILE A 37 -7.86 -0.48 4.37
N GLY A 38 -8.63 -0.77 3.32
CA GLY A 38 -8.08 -1.09 1.99
C GLY A 38 -7.51 -2.51 1.94
N THR A 39 -8.25 -3.49 2.50
CA THR A 39 -7.75 -4.86 2.71
C THR A 39 -7.54 -5.65 1.41
N GLY A 40 -8.16 -5.24 0.28
CA GLY A 40 -8.04 -5.91 -1.01
C GLY A 40 -8.41 -7.40 -0.93
N THR A 41 -7.41 -8.28 -0.97
CA THR A 41 -7.61 -9.74 -0.87
C THR A 41 -7.75 -10.25 0.57
N GLY A 42 -7.57 -9.42 1.58
CA GLY A 42 -7.53 -9.85 2.99
C GLY A 42 -6.22 -10.52 3.40
N LEU A 43 -5.20 -10.57 2.54
CA LEU A 43 -3.99 -11.36 2.78
C LEU A 43 -3.24 -10.95 4.05
N TRP A 44 -3.18 -9.65 4.36
CA TRP A 44 -2.50 -9.17 5.57
C TRP A 44 -3.20 -9.69 6.84
N LEU A 45 -4.54 -9.62 6.89
CA LEU A 45 -5.32 -10.19 8.01
C LEU A 45 -5.21 -11.72 8.08
N LEU A 46 -5.18 -12.41 6.95
CA LEU A 46 -5.00 -13.86 6.93
C LEU A 46 -3.62 -14.26 7.47
N ASP A 47 -2.56 -13.53 7.11
CA ASP A 47 -1.23 -13.71 7.67
C ASP A 47 -1.20 -13.43 9.19
N LEU A 48 -1.94 -12.43 9.67
CA LEU A 48 -2.11 -12.22 11.11
C LEU A 48 -2.88 -13.36 11.79
N ALA A 49 -3.95 -13.86 11.19
CA ALA A 49 -4.76 -14.94 11.75
C ALA A 49 -3.96 -16.23 11.99
N GLU A 50 -2.91 -16.47 11.19
CA GLU A 50 -1.99 -17.60 11.39
C GLU A 50 -1.07 -17.43 12.61
N ASN A 51 -0.80 -16.18 13.02
CA ASN A 51 0.22 -15.86 14.03
C ASN A 51 -0.36 -15.29 15.33
N LEU A 52 -1.65 -14.95 15.37
CA LEU A 52 -2.35 -14.40 16.52
C LEU A 52 -3.31 -15.43 17.16
N PRO A 53 -3.64 -15.29 18.45
CA PRO A 53 -4.67 -16.11 19.08
C PRO A 53 -6.01 -15.97 18.35
N SER A 54 -6.76 -17.06 18.19
CA SER A 54 -8.08 -17.06 17.54
C SER A 54 -9.16 -16.25 18.29
N SER A 55 -8.85 -15.76 19.50
CA SER A 55 -9.70 -14.82 20.23
C SER A 55 -9.62 -13.39 19.71
N VAL A 56 -8.53 -13.04 19.03
CA VAL A 56 -8.33 -11.70 18.44
C VAL A 56 -9.28 -11.55 17.26
N GLN A 57 -10.08 -10.47 17.27
CA GLN A 57 -10.98 -10.16 16.16
C GLN A 57 -10.21 -9.40 15.07
N LEU A 58 -10.37 -9.84 13.82
CA LEU A 58 -9.70 -9.30 12.64
C LEU A 58 -10.75 -8.87 11.61
N ASP A 59 -10.88 -7.56 11.38
CA ASP A 59 -11.90 -6.99 10.50
C ASP A 59 -11.25 -6.27 9.30
N GLY A 60 -11.51 -6.75 8.10
CA GLY A 60 -11.04 -6.15 6.86
C GLY A 60 -12.12 -5.31 6.19
N TYR A 61 -11.72 -4.18 5.64
CA TYR A 61 -12.58 -3.21 5.00
C TYR A 61 -12.01 -2.78 3.66
N ASP A 62 -12.80 -2.85 2.60
CA ASP A 62 -12.44 -2.37 1.27
C ASP A 62 -13.64 -1.72 0.58
N ILE A 63 -13.40 -0.89 -0.44
CA ILE A 63 -14.46 -0.27 -1.23
C ILE A 63 -15.21 -1.30 -2.08
N SER A 64 -14.63 -2.48 -2.32
CA SER A 64 -15.23 -3.57 -3.08
C SER A 64 -14.93 -4.94 -2.48
N ASP A 65 -15.92 -5.83 -2.52
CA ASP A 65 -15.80 -7.25 -2.15
C ASP A 65 -15.23 -8.14 -3.29
N SER A 66 -14.94 -7.57 -4.45
CA SER A 66 -14.61 -8.33 -5.67
C SER A 66 -13.30 -9.14 -5.57
N GLN A 67 -12.43 -8.80 -4.64
CA GLN A 67 -11.15 -9.47 -4.40
C GLN A 67 -11.18 -10.39 -3.17
N TYR A 68 -12.30 -10.45 -2.45
CA TYR A 68 -12.39 -11.24 -1.22
C TYR A 68 -12.33 -12.74 -1.51
N PRO A 69 -11.60 -13.52 -0.68
CA PRO A 69 -11.71 -14.97 -0.71
C PRO A 69 -13.13 -15.39 -0.33
N SER A 70 -13.50 -16.61 -0.71
CA SER A 70 -14.76 -17.19 -0.25
C SER A 70 -14.78 -17.28 1.28
N GLN A 71 -15.93 -16.94 1.88
CA GLN A 71 -16.16 -17.04 3.32
C GLN A 71 -15.83 -18.43 3.88
N ALA A 72 -15.95 -19.49 3.07
CA ALA A 72 -15.63 -20.86 3.47
C ALA A 72 -14.13 -21.08 3.77
N PHE A 73 -13.25 -20.19 3.33
CA PHE A 73 -11.81 -20.23 3.58
C PHE A 73 -11.35 -19.23 4.64
N LEU A 74 -12.25 -18.41 5.18
CA LEU A 74 -11.90 -17.44 6.22
C LEU A 74 -11.86 -18.12 7.59
N PRO A 75 -10.84 -17.85 8.42
CA PRO A 75 -10.86 -18.17 9.84
C PRO A 75 -12.08 -17.54 10.53
N ASN A 76 -12.59 -18.19 11.57
CA ASN A 76 -13.80 -17.73 12.29
C ASN A 76 -13.65 -16.34 12.93
N ASN A 77 -12.42 -15.90 13.17
CA ASN A 77 -12.10 -14.60 13.76
C ASN A 77 -11.72 -13.53 12.71
N VAL A 78 -11.90 -13.83 11.42
CA VAL A 78 -11.67 -12.90 10.31
C VAL A 78 -13.00 -12.57 9.63
N SER A 79 -13.30 -11.29 9.46
CA SER A 79 -14.48 -10.80 8.72
C SER A 79 -14.07 -9.76 7.70
N LEU A 80 -14.58 -9.85 6.47
CA LEU A 80 -14.29 -8.90 5.39
C LEU A 80 -15.59 -8.18 5.00
N ASN A 81 -15.57 -6.85 4.98
CA ASN A 81 -16.77 -6.01 4.82
C ASN A 81 -16.52 -4.88 3.82
N VAL A 82 -17.59 -4.35 3.21
CA VAL A 82 -17.47 -3.20 2.31
C VAL A 82 -17.55 -1.90 3.12
N LEU A 83 -16.59 -1.00 2.91
CA LEU A 83 -16.53 0.33 3.53
C LEU A 83 -15.75 1.31 2.65
N ASP A 84 -16.31 2.50 2.45
CA ASP A 84 -15.60 3.61 1.82
C ASP A 84 -14.77 4.36 2.86
N ALA A 85 -13.44 4.32 2.72
CA ALA A 85 -12.50 4.96 3.63
C ALA A 85 -12.59 6.50 3.64
N PHE A 86 -13.21 7.10 2.61
CA PHE A 86 -13.48 8.53 2.56
C PHE A 86 -14.83 8.92 3.20
N GLY A 87 -15.63 7.93 3.60
CA GLY A 87 -16.88 8.13 4.33
C GLY A 87 -16.67 8.31 5.82
N ASP A 88 -17.79 8.24 6.56
CA ASP A 88 -17.76 8.30 8.02
C ASP A 88 -17.09 7.05 8.60
N VAL A 89 -16.06 7.26 9.44
CA VAL A 89 -15.41 6.17 10.17
C VAL A 89 -16.39 5.61 11.20
N PRO A 90 -16.73 4.31 11.16
CA PRO A 90 -17.60 3.71 12.15
C PRO A 90 -17.04 3.90 13.57
N PRO A 91 -17.87 4.33 14.56
CA PRO A 91 -17.39 4.62 15.91
C PRO A 91 -16.68 3.44 16.60
N HIS A 92 -17.04 2.21 16.23
CA HIS A 92 -16.44 1.00 16.79
C HIS A 92 -15.01 0.71 16.30
N LEU A 93 -14.51 1.45 15.30
CA LEU A 93 -13.13 1.32 14.80
C LEU A 93 -12.14 2.26 15.52
N VAL A 94 -12.61 3.11 16.45
CA VAL A 94 -11.79 4.14 17.07
C VAL A 94 -11.90 4.08 18.59
N GLU A 95 -11.04 3.29 19.23
CA GLU A 95 -10.92 3.25 20.70
C GLU A 95 -9.80 4.18 21.20
N PRO A 96 -9.98 4.90 22.33
CA PRO A 96 -8.88 5.60 23.02
C PRO A 96 -7.73 4.63 23.36
N GLY A 97 -6.48 5.08 23.26
CA GLY A 97 -5.31 4.21 23.51
C GLY A 97 -4.95 3.26 22.36
N GLY A 98 -5.76 3.21 21.29
CA GLY A 98 -5.50 2.39 20.10
C GLY A 98 -4.28 2.83 19.28
N TYR A 99 -3.80 1.92 18.43
CA TYR A 99 -2.66 2.15 17.54
C TYR A 99 -3.11 2.38 16.10
N ILE A 100 -2.32 3.13 15.35
CA ILE A 100 -2.32 3.12 13.89
C ILE A 100 -0.95 2.64 13.41
N GLN A 101 -0.95 1.61 12.58
CA GLN A 101 0.20 1.14 11.82
C GLN A 101 -0.03 1.50 10.35
N TRP A 102 0.98 2.08 9.71
CA TRP A 102 0.90 2.52 8.32
C TRP A 102 2.16 2.10 7.57
N GLU A 103 1.99 1.51 6.40
CA GLU A 103 3.05 1.21 5.44
C GLU A 103 2.67 1.71 4.05
N ASP A 104 3.52 2.54 3.43
CA ASP A 104 3.19 3.10 2.11
C ASP A 104 4.43 3.47 1.28
N ALA A 105 4.19 3.64 -0.01
CA ALA A 105 5.16 4.08 -1.00
C ALA A 105 5.20 5.61 -1.05
N ASN A 106 6.32 6.22 -0.64
CA ASN A 106 6.55 7.64 -0.86
C ASN A 106 6.90 7.90 -2.34
N LEU A 107 5.88 8.15 -3.15
CA LEU A 107 6.07 8.48 -4.57
C LEU A 107 6.60 9.90 -4.79
N GLY A 108 6.65 10.75 -3.74
CA GLY A 108 7.39 12.01 -3.74
C GLY A 108 8.92 11.80 -3.73
N ARG A 109 9.39 10.63 -3.31
CA ARG A 109 10.81 10.24 -3.35
C ARG A 109 11.02 8.91 -4.07
N THR A 110 11.13 9.00 -5.40
CA THR A 110 11.46 7.85 -6.25
C THR A 110 12.96 7.76 -6.53
N PHE A 111 13.45 6.53 -6.67
CA PHE A 111 14.80 6.20 -7.09
C PHE A 111 14.74 5.82 -8.57
N ILE A 112 15.35 6.67 -9.41
CA ILE A 112 15.31 6.54 -10.87
C ILE A 112 16.74 6.60 -11.41
N ASP A 113 17.18 5.52 -12.05
CA ASP A 113 18.43 5.50 -12.79
C ASP A 113 18.33 4.70 -14.10
N GLY A 114 19.05 5.15 -15.11
CA GLY A 114 18.97 4.67 -16.49
C GLY A 114 18.03 5.50 -17.37
N THR A 115 18.32 5.52 -18.67
CA THR A 115 17.56 6.30 -19.65
C THR A 115 16.11 5.83 -19.76
N ALA A 116 15.89 4.52 -19.87
CA ALA A 116 14.54 3.96 -19.94
C ALA A 116 13.70 4.27 -18.68
N ALA A 117 14.31 4.25 -17.49
CA ALA A 117 13.63 4.57 -16.23
C ALA A 117 13.21 6.04 -16.17
N ARG A 118 14.09 6.96 -16.59
CA ARG A 118 13.78 8.39 -16.67
C ARG A 118 12.68 8.66 -17.69
N GLU A 119 12.78 8.10 -18.88
CA GLU A 119 11.75 8.26 -19.91
C GLU A 119 10.38 7.71 -19.48
N PHE A 120 10.38 6.54 -18.84
CA PHE A 120 9.17 5.97 -18.27
C PHE A 120 8.58 6.84 -17.16
N GLY A 121 9.42 7.35 -16.24
CA GLY A 121 8.99 8.21 -15.14
C GLY A 121 8.25 9.47 -15.60
N HIS A 122 8.69 10.11 -16.70
CA HIS A 122 7.98 11.27 -17.27
C HIS A 122 6.58 10.90 -17.79
N VAL A 123 6.44 9.73 -18.42
CA VAL A 123 5.15 9.23 -18.91
C VAL A 123 4.25 8.86 -17.73
N ALA A 124 4.76 8.11 -16.75
CA ALA A 124 4.03 7.73 -15.56
C ALA A 124 3.52 8.96 -14.79
N GLN A 125 4.34 10.00 -14.60
CA GLN A 125 3.92 11.26 -13.97
C GLN A 125 2.80 11.98 -14.74
N THR A 126 2.83 11.95 -16.07
CA THR A 126 1.77 12.55 -16.89
C THR A 126 0.44 11.82 -16.68
N VAL A 127 0.48 10.49 -16.59
CA VAL A 127 -0.68 9.66 -16.30
C VAL A 127 -1.17 9.87 -14.86
N PHE A 128 -0.28 9.88 -13.86
CA PHE A 128 -0.67 10.14 -12.47
C PHE A 128 -1.42 11.47 -12.30
N LYS A 129 -0.94 12.54 -12.94
CA LYS A 129 -1.61 13.84 -12.94
C LYS A 129 -2.99 13.78 -13.59
N ALA A 130 -3.14 13.02 -14.67
CA ALA A 130 -4.43 12.88 -15.37
C ALA A 130 -5.48 12.17 -14.51
N PHE A 131 -5.08 11.19 -13.70
CA PHE A 131 -5.95 10.49 -12.76
C PHE A 131 -6.12 11.21 -11.41
N ASN A 132 -5.55 12.41 -11.27
CA ASN A 132 -5.57 13.17 -10.01
C ASN A 132 -5.03 12.40 -8.81
N PHE A 133 -4.01 11.57 -9.04
CA PHE A 133 -3.32 10.91 -7.94
C PHE A 133 -2.38 11.88 -7.22
N ILE A 134 -2.53 11.98 -5.89
CA ILE A 134 -1.78 12.89 -5.03
C ILE A 134 -1.01 12.05 -4.01
N PHE A 135 0.31 12.02 -4.13
CA PHE A 135 1.18 11.21 -3.27
C PHE A 135 2.19 12.02 -2.45
N ASP A 136 2.19 13.35 -2.60
CA ASP A 136 3.20 14.24 -2.03
C ASP A 136 3.11 14.36 -0.50
N TRP A 137 2.02 13.84 0.09
CA TRP A 137 1.76 13.90 1.54
C TRP A 137 2.38 12.72 2.30
N VAL A 138 2.66 11.59 1.65
CA VAL A 138 3.15 10.37 2.32
C VAL A 138 4.52 10.59 2.97
N GLY A 139 5.39 11.37 2.33
CA GLY A 139 6.67 11.77 2.91
C GLY A 139 6.54 12.64 4.17
N GLU A 140 5.35 13.19 4.42
CA GLU A 140 5.03 14.10 5.52
C GLU A 140 3.97 13.49 6.46
N ILE A 141 3.74 12.18 6.38
CA ILE A 141 2.69 11.49 7.15
C ILE A 141 2.86 11.69 8.66
N ASP A 142 4.09 11.83 9.14
CA ASP A 142 4.39 12.13 10.54
C ASP A 142 3.82 13.48 10.98
N LYS A 143 3.76 14.48 10.08
CA LYS A 143 3.13 15.77 10.37
C LYS A 143 1.61 15.65 10.40
N HIS A 144 1.02 14.89 9.47
CA HIS A 144 -0.43 14.66 9.42
C HIS A 144 -0.92 13.91 10.66
N VAL A 145 -0.21 12.86 11.07
CA VAL A 145 -0.49 12.06 12.26
C VAL A 145 -0.40 12.91 13.54
N ARG A 146 0.63 13.75 13.67
CA ARG A 146 0.73 14.69 14.82
C ARG A 146 -0.38 15.73 14.81
N ALA A 147 -0.73 16.28 13.64
CA ALA A 147 -1.83 17.24 13.52
C ALA A 147 -3.19 16.62 13.89
N ALA A 148 -3.35 15.31 13.68
CA ALA A 148 -4.51 14.53 14.13
C ALA A 148 -4.48 14.19 15.64
N GLY A 149 -3.45 14.63 16.39
CA GLY A 149 -3.35 14.42 17.83
C GLY A 149 -2.83 13.04 18.24
N LEU A 150 -2.20 12.31 17.33
CA LEU A 150 -1.61 11.00 17.60
C LEU A 150 -0.13 11.12 18.01
N GLU A 151 0.30 10.28 18.96
CA GLU A 151 1.68 10.15 19.41
C GLU A 151 2.44 9.17 18.50
N ILE A 152 3.53 9.61 17.88
CA ILE A 152 4.36 8.74 17.03
C ILE A 152 5.32 7.92 17.91
N LEU A 153 5.25 6.60 17.79
CA LEU A 153 6.07 5.62 18.51
C LEU A 153 7.17 5.01 17.65
N ASP A 154 6.97 5.02 16.33
CA ASP A 154 7.95 4.59 15.35
C ASP A 154 7.72 5.31 14.02
N TYR A 155 8.81 5.64 13.33
CA TYR A 155 8.75 6.24 12.00
C TYR A 155 10.05 5.94 11.27
N ASP A 156 9.95 5.22 10.14
CA ASP A 156 11.10 4.87 9.32
C ASP A 156 10.84 5.24 7.85
N THR A 157 11.88 5.79 7.23
CA THR A 157 11.91 6.10 5.79
C THR A 157 13.18 5.54 5.14
N SER A 158 13.84 4.59 5.81
CA SER A 158 15.08 3.98 5.33
C SER A 158 14.87 3.36 3.96
N ALA A 159 15.90 3.46 3.12
CA ALA A 159 15.86 2.84 1.81
C ALA A 159 15.74 1.32 1.93
N LEU A 160 15.10 0.70 0.94
CA LEU A 160 15.06 -0.75 0.82
C LEU A 160 16.48 -1.32 0.78
N ARG A 161 16.66 -2.47 1.43
CA ARG A 161 17.86 -3.30 1.23
C ARG A 161 17.98 -3.64 -0.25
N SER A 162 19.21 -3.65 -0.77
CA SER A 162 19.48 -3.89 -2.19
C SER A 162 18.88 -5.21 -2.71
N SER A 163 18.80 -6.24 -1.87
CA SER A 163 18.16 -7.53 -2.19
C SER A 163 16.66 -7.45 -2.44
N LEU A 164 15.96 -6.42 -1.92
CA LEU A 164 14.53 -6.22 -2.08
C LEU A 164 14.18 -5.28 -3.24
N VAL A 165 15.16 -4.52 -3.76
CA VAL A 165 14.96 -3.58 -4.86
C VAL A 165 14.35 -4.24 -6.11
N PRO A 166 14.76 -5.45 -6.54
CA PRO A 166 14.13 -6.10 -7.69
C PRO A 166 12.65 -6.42 -7.46
N LEU A 167 12.28 -6.87 -6.25
CA LEU A 167 10.90 -7.18 -5.90
C LEU A 167 10.03 -5.92 -5.84
N CYS A 168 10.53 -4.84 -5.23
CA CYS A 168 9.86 -3.53 -5.22
C CYS A 168 9.71 -2.96 -6.64
N THR A 169 10.76 -3.05 -7.45
CA THR A 169 10.70 -2.59 -8.85
C THR A 169 9.66 -3.37 -9.63
N ASN A 170 9.66 -4.70 -9.54
CA ASN A 170 8.69 -5.53 -10.28
C ASN A 170 7.25 -5.28 -9.84
N THR A 171 6.97 -5.21 -8.54
CA THR A 171 5.64 -4.90 -8.02
C THR A 171 5.17 -3.52 -8.44
N TYR A 172 6.05 -2.51 -8.38
CA TYR A 172 5.74 -1.15 -8.80
C TYR A 172 5.47 -1.04 -10.30
N LEU A 173 6.32 -1.63 -11.15
CA LEU A 173 6.11 -1.65 -12.59
C LEU A 173 4.84 -2.42 -12.98
N THR A 174 4.52 -3.50 -12.29
CA THR A 174 3.29 -4.27 -12.53
C THR A 174 2.04 -3.44 -12.18
N GLY A 175 2.08 -2.64 -11.12
CA GLY A 175 0.96 -1.74 -10.77
C GLY A 175 0.67 -0.68 -11.84
N HIS A 176 1.66 -0.30 -12.66
CA HIS A 176 1.42 0.60 -13.78
C HIS A 176 0.61 -0.05 -14.92
N ILE A 177 0.58 -1.39 -15.02
CA ILE A 177 -0.22 -2.09 -16.05
C ILE A 177 -1.71 -1.77 -15.84
N GLU A 178 -2.20 -1.89 -14.60
CA GLU A 178 -3.58 -1.59 -14.22
C GLU A 178 -3.90 -0.10 -14.42
N LEU A 179 -2.99 0.78 -14.00
CA LEU A 179 -3.10 2.22 -14.22
C LEU A 179 -3.29 2.55 -15.71
N PHE A 180 -2.49 1.94 -16.59
CA PHE A 180 -2.53 2.22 -18.02
C PHE A 180 -3.77 1.65 -18.71
N GLN A 181 -4.30 0.51 -18.26
CA GLN A 181 -5.60 0.00 -18.71
C GLN A 181 -6.74 0.97 -18.39
N GLY A 182 -6.60 1.73 -17.29
CA GLY A 182 -7.53 2.81 -16.95
C GLY A 182 -7.56 3.95 -17.98
N ILE A 183 -6.49 4.17 -18.76
CA ILE A 183 -6.39 5.31 -19.70
C ILE A 183 -7.52 5.26 -20.73
N ALA A 184 -7.92 4.07 -21.18
CA ALA A 184 -9.02 3.90 -22.13
C ALA A 184 -10.36 4.47 -21.61
N LYS A 185 -10.52 4.63 -20.29
CA LYS A 185 -11.72 5.22 -19.67
C LYS A 185 -11.69 6.75 -19.62
N LEU A 186 -10.53 7.37 -19.83
CA LEU A 186 -10.36 8.82 -19.95
C LEU A 186 -10.71 9.26 -21.39
N ASN A 187 -12.01 9.28 -21.73
CA ASN A 187 -12.49 9.67 -23.07
C ASN A 187 -12.06 11.10 -23.48
N GLU A 188 -11.61 11.24 -24.74
CA GLU A 188 -11.43 12.39 -25.67
C GLU A 188 -11.19 13.85 -25.19
N GLN A 189 -11.24 14.18 -23.90
CA GLN A 189 -11.15 15.55 -23.39
C GLN A 189 -9.73 15.99 -23.00
N GLN A 190 -8.71 15.12 -23.11
CA GLN A 190 -7.34 15.44 -22.72
C GLN A 190 -6.35 15.18 -23.87
N LEU A 191 -6.14 16.22 -24.69
CA LEU A 191 -5.28 16.25 -25.89
C LEU A 191 -3.77 16.08 -25.64
N SER A 192 -3.33 15.61 -24.47
CA SER A 192 -1.92 15.65 -24.07
C SER A 192 -1.44 14.48 -23.19
N ILE A 193 -2.19 13.37 -23.12
CA ILE A 193 -1.79 12.17 -22.36
C ILE A 193 -1.29 11.08 -23.33
N PRO A 194 -0.19 10.38 -23.01
CA PRO A 194 0.27 9.24 -23.81
C PRO A 194 -0.79 8.13 -23.90
N THR A 195 -0.85 7.45 -25.05
CA THR A 195 -1.79 6.34 -25.25
C THR A 195 -1.40 5.14 -24.37
N GLU A 196 -2.37 4.26 -24.07
CA GLU A 196 -2.10 3.00 -23.37
C GLU A 196 -0.96 2.22 -24.04
N GLN A 197 -0.96 2.13 -25.37
CA GLN A 197 0.08 1.45 -26.14
C GLN A 197 1.47 2.07 -25.96
N GLU A 198 1.57 3.41 -25.96
CA GLU A 198 2.85 4.10 -25.76
C GLU A 198 3.37 3.92 -24.32
N CYS A 199 2.47 3.98 -23.33
CA CYS A 199 2.77 3.70 -21.94
C CYS A 199 3.29 2.26 -21.76
N GLN A 200 2.59 1.27 -22.31
CA GLN A 200 2.96 -0.14 -22.24
C GLN A 200 4.29 -0.41 -22.93
N LYS A 201 4.55 0.18 -24.10
CA LYS A 201 5.82 0.04 -24.81
C LYS A 201 7.01 0.49 -23.94
N ARG A 202 6.88 1.64 -23.28
CA ARG A 202 7.92 2.16 -22.37
C ARG A 202 8.08 1.31 -21.11
N LEU A 203 6.96 0.84 -20.56
CA LEU A 203 6.96 -0.08 -19.42
C LEU A 203 7.72 -1.37 -19.73
N PHE A 204 7.44 -2.01 -20.87
CA PHE A 204 8.14 -3.23 -21.27
C PHE A 204 9.62 -3.00 -21.60
N ALA A 205 9.96 -1.85 -22.19
CA ALA A 205 11.35 -1.45 -22.38
C ALA A 205 12.07 -1.33 -21.02
N LEU A 206 11.44 -0.68 -20.03
CA LEU A 206 11.98 -0.56 -18.69
C LEU A 206 12.16 -1.94 -18.02
N PHE A 207 11.19 -2.84 -18.09
CA PHE A 207 11.33 -4.22 -17.58
C PHE A 207 12.54 -4.96 -18.16
N ALA A 208 12.90 -4.71 -19.42
CA ALA A 208 14.10 -5.31 -20.02
C ALA A 208 15.38 -4.67 -19.48
N GLU A 209 15.39 -3.36 -19.25
CA GLU A 209 16.54 -2.61 -18.74
C GLU A 209 16.78 -2.78 -17.24
N THR A 210 15.76 -3.12 -16.44
CA THR A 210 15.97 -3.43 -15.00
C THR A 210 16.89 -4.63 -14.81
N LYS A 211 16.87 -5.60 -15.73
CA LYS A 211 17.80 -6.73 -15.77
C LYS A 211 19.26 -6.32 -16.05
N LYS A 212 19.46 -5.10 -16.56
CA LYS A 212 20.77 -4.52 -16.87
C LYS A 212 21.20 -3.47 -15.83
N GLY A 213 20.43 -3.31 -14.75
CA GLY A 213 20.75 -2.40 -13.66
C GLY A 213 20.00 -1.07 -13.67
N ALA A 214 19.01 -0.87 -14.56
CA ALA A 214 18.13 0.30 -14.43
C ALA A 214 17.34 0.22 -13.11
N VAL A 215 17.17 1.37 -12.46
CA VAL A 215 16.51 1.49 -11.15
C VAL A 215 15.23 2.30 -11.33
N TYR A 216 14.10 1.77 -10.85
CA TYR A 216 12.83 2.47 -10.83
C TYR A 216 11.95 1.95 -9.69
N HIS A 217 12.06 2.58 -8.52
CA HIS A 217 11.25 2.23 -7.34
C HIS A 217 11.03 3.44 -6.42
N TRP A 218 10.32 3.23 -5.32
CA TRP A 218 9.97 4.25 -4.34
C TRP A 218 10.71 4.07 -3.02
N GLN A 219 10.71 5.11 -2.19
CA GLN A 219 11.13 5.04 -0.80
C GLN A 219 10.00 4.49 0.06
N PRO A 220 10.23 3.44 0.87
CA PRO A 220 9.25 2.99 1.85
C PRO A 220 9.06 4.02 2.95
N VAL A 221 7.83 4.10 3.46
CA VAL A 221 7.50 4.82 4.69
C VAL A 221 6.75 3.85 5.58
N THR A 222 7.22 3.73 6.83
CA THR A 222 6.48 3.04 7.88
C THR A 222 6.26 3.98 9.05
N LEU A 223 5.10 3.87 9.68
CA LEU A 223 4.74 4.67 10.84
C LEU A 223 3.94 3.83 11.82
N LEU A 224 4.29 3.94 13.09
CA LEU A 224 3.47 3.49 14.20
C LEU A 224 3.13 4.71 15.06
N ALA A 225 1.85 4.94 15.29
CA ALA A 225 1.39 5.95 16.22
C ALA A 225 0.28 5.40 17.13
N ARG A 226 0.01 6.14 18.19
CA ARG A 226 -0.97 5.79 19.22
C ARG A 226 -1.84 6.99 19.52
N LYS A 227 -3.13 6.74 19.71
CA LYS A 227 -4.05 7.74 20.25
C LYS A 227 -3.78 7.89 21.75
N PRO A 228 -3.46 9.09 22.27
CA PRO A 228 -3.26 9.28 23.69
C PRO A 228 -4.44 8.73 24.50
N SER A 229 -4.16 8.11 25.65
CA SER A 229 -5.25 7.72 26.55
C SER A 229 -5.81 8.97 27.24
N ILE A 230 -7.02 8.87 27.78
CA ILE A 230 -7.66 9.98 28.52
C ILE A 230 -6.90 10.27 29.84
N ASP A 231 -6.05 9.33 30.28
CA ASP A 231 -5.34 9.35 31.55
C ASP A 231 -3.82 9.64 31.42
N ASP A 232 -3.32 9.92 30.20
CA ASP A 232 -1.91 10.29 29.92
C ASP A 232 -1.65 11.81 30.01
#